data_AF-A0A1M7QF65-F1
#
_entry.id   AF-A0A1M7QF65-F1
#
_cell.length_a   1.000
_cell.length_b   1.000
_cell.length_c   1.000
_cell.angle_alpha   90.00
_cell.angle_beta   90.00
_cell.angle_gamma   90.00
#
_symmetry.space_group_name_H-M   'P 1'
#
loop_
_entity.id
_entity.type
_entity.pdbx_description
1 polymer ?
#
loop_
_entity_poly.entity_id
_entity_poly.type
_entity_poly.pdbx_seq_one_letter_code
_entity_poly.pdbx_strand_id
1 'polypeptide(L)'
;MDIFVNKNKLKIPEPLGDFNVMKSALIHEDLHKKDNIKNVAESFLLHTNVYLNQMKDPTFAKVPERYQLGWIASFAQFVLNYYDQEGINGFGPGIESIVDDFNKNGKSGHVLKVDVSAPKSSSYSFQIYRNGKKVGEGKMEPKTSPH
;
A
#
# COMPACT_ATOMS: atom_id res chain seq x y z
N MET A 1 19.41 18.12 3.89
CA MET A 1 19.29 19.13 2.81
C MET A 1 17.87 19.64 2.89
N ASP A 2 17.69 20.93 3.18
CA ASP A 2 16.35 21.51 3.32
C ASP A 2 15.81 21.89 1.94
N ILE A 3 14.63 21.38 1.58
CA ILE A 3 13.94 21.66 0.31
C ILE A 3 12.76 22.60 0.61
N PHE A 4 12.68 23.71 -0.12
CA PHE A 4 11.66 24.75 0.06
C PHE A 4 10.78 24.84 -1.19
N VAL A 5 9.46 24.96 -1.00
CA VAL A 5 8.47 24.95 -2.09
C VAL A 5 8.23 26.33 -2.72
N ASN A 6 8.67 27.41 -2.07
CA ASN A 6 8.57 28.77 -2.60
C ASN A 6 9.58 29.73 -1.94
N LYS A 7 9.61 30.97 -2.45
CA LYS A 7 10.43 32.08 -1.92
C LYS A 7 10.13 32.45 -0.47
N ASN A 8 9.00 31.99 0.07
CA ASN A 8 8.56 32.25 1.44
C ASN A 8 9.13 31.24 2.44
N LYS A 9 10.10 30.41 2.04
CA LYS A 9 10.74 29.39 2.91
C LYS A 9 9.74 28.43 3.56
N LEU A 10 8.60 28.18 2.91
CA LEU A 10 7.71 27.11 3.33
C LEU A 10 8.48 25.79 3.23
N LYS A 11 8.79 25.21 4.39
CA LYS A 11 9.44 23.91 4.47
C LYS A 11 8.48 22.87 3.92
N ILE A 12 8.98 22.03 3.02
CA ILE A 12 8.30 20.78 2.71
C ILE A 12 8.15 20.01 4.04
N PRO A 13 6.95 19.51 4.39
CA PRO A 13 6.76 18.73 5.61
C PRO A 13 7.79 17.61 5.73
N GLU A 14 8.23 17.29 6.94
CA GLU A 14 9.31 16.30 7.21
C GLU A 14 9.16 14.96 6.46
N PRO A 15 7.94 14.40 6.25
CA PRO A 15 7.75 13.23 5.41
C PRO A 15 8.18 13.39 3.95
N LEU A 16 7.99 14.57 3.37
CA LEU A 16 8.30 14.86 1.96
C LEU A 16 9.69 15.52 1.80
N GLY A 17 10.40 15.76 2.90
CA GLY A 17 11.78 16.24 2.88
C GLY A 17 12.78 15.19 2.38
N ASP A 18 12.39 13.91 2.37
CA ASP A 18 13.16 12.82 1.77
C ASP A 18 12.77 12.65 0.29
N PHE A 19 13.77 12.74 -0.60
CA PHE A 19 13.57 12.63 -2.04
C PHE A 19 12.95 11.30 -2.48
N ASN A 20 13.33 10.17 -1.86
CA ASN A 20 12.80 8.86 -2.23
C ASN A 20 11.37 8.69 -1.73
N VAL A 21 11.02 9.23 -0.55
CA VAL A 21 9.64 9.27 -0.06
C VAL A 21 8.78 10.08 -1.04
N MET A 22 9.19 11.31 -1.35
CA MET A 22 8.45 12.18 -2.26
C MET A 22 8.30 11.54 -3.65
N LYS A 23 9.38 10.98 -4.21
CA LYS A 23 9.33 10.33 -5.52
C LYS A 23 8.42 9.10 -5.50
N SER A 24 8.47 8.27 -4.47
CA SER A 24 7.61 7.09 -4.37
C SER A 24 6.13 7.47 -4.20
N ALA A 25 5.83 8.54 -3.44
CA ALA A 25 4.48 9.09 -3.34
C ALA A 25 3.99 9.62 -4.70
N LEU A 26 4.82 10.34 -5.45
CA LEU A 26 4.44 10.82 -6.79
C LEU A 26 4.19 9.67 -7.78
N ILE A 27 4.89 8.55 -7.66
CA ILE A 27 4.61 7.34 -8.45
C ILE A 27 3.23 6.77 -8.10
N HIS A 28 2.85 6.77 -6.81
CA HIS A 28 1.51 6.37 -6.37
C HIS A 28 0.43 7.24 -7.03
N GLU A 29 0.56 8.56 -6.94
CA GLU A 29 -0.41 9.49 -7.52
C GLU A 29 -0.47 9.42 -9.06
N ASP A 30 0.66 9.17 -9.72
CA ASP A 30 0.70 8.98 -11.19
C ASP A 30 -0.05 7.71 -11.63
N LEU A 31 -0.08 6.67 -10.80
CA LEU A 31 -0.88 5.46 -11.05
C LEU A 31 -2.38 5.76 -10.95
N HIS A 32 -2.83 6.47 -9.91
CA HIS A 32 -4.22 6.96 -9.82
C HIS A 32 -4.61 7.79 -11.03
N LYS A 33 -3.73 8.70 -11.47
CA LYS A 33 -3.95 9.53 -12.66
C LYS A 33 -4.12 8.69 -13.93
N LYS A 34 -3.31 7.64 -14.13
CA LYS A 34 -3.41 6.74 -15.29
C LYS A 34 -4.72 5.97 -15.31
N ASP A 35 -5.23 5.57 -14.15
CA ASP A 35 -6.50 4.86 -14.05
C ASP A 35 -7.68 5.80 -14.31
N ASN A 36 -7.62 7.04 -13.79
CA ASN A 36 -8.61 8.07 -14.07
C ASN A 36 -8.68 8.44 -15.57
N ILE A 37 -7.54 8.53 -16.27
CA ILE A 37 -7.50 8.79 -17.73
C ILE A 37 -8.24 7.69 -18.52
N LYS A 38 -8.26 6.46 -18.00
CA LYS A 38 -8.97 5.32 -18.61
C LYS A 38 -10.44 5.24 -18.20
N ASN A 39 -10.94 6.18 -17.39
CA ASN A 39 -12.29 6.17 -16.81
C ASN A 39 -12.61 4.86 -16.07
N VAL A 40 -11.62 4.27 -15.39
CA VAL A 40 -11.84 3.09 -14.55
C VAL A 40 -12.55 3.53 -13.28
N ALA A 41 -13.68 2.88 -12.96
CA ALA A 41 -14.39 3.15 -11.71
C ALA A 41 -13.53 2.73 -10.52
N GLU A 42 -13.57 3.55 -9.46
CA GLU A 42 -12.79 3.31 -8.26
C GLU A 42 -13.30 2.09 -7.49
N SER A 43 -12.35 1.33 -6.92
CA SER A 43 -12.62 0.15 -6.11
C SER A 43 -11.48 -0.13 -5.14
N PHE A 44 -11.71 -0.97 -4.13
CA PHE A 44 -10.66 -1.43 -3.23
C PHE A 44 -9.60 -2.22 -4.00
N LEU A 45 -10.00 -3.02 -5.00
CA LEU A 45 -9.05 -3.70 -5.87
C LEU A 45 -8.15 -2.73 -6.64
N LEU A 46 -8.72 -1.64 -7.17
CA LEU A 46 -7.94 -0.65 -7.92
C LEU A 46 -6.88 0.01 -7.02
N HIS A 47 -7.28 0.45 -5.82
CA HIS A 47 -6.34 1.08 -4.89
C HIS A 47 -5.29 0.08 -4.38
N THR A 48 -5.68 -1.18 -4.17
CA THR A 48 -4.74 -2.28 -3.87
C THR A 48 -3.67 -2.39 -4.96
N ASN A 49 -4.08 -2.34 -6.23
CA ASN A 49 -3.15 -2.39 -7.37
C ASN A 49 -2.24 -1.16 -7.47
N VAL A 50 -2.73 0.02 -7.12
CA VAL A 50 -1.90 1.25 -7.07
C VAL A 50 -0.77 1.08 -6.07
N TYR A 51 -1.06 0.66 -4.84
CA TYR A 51 -0.02 0.37 -3.85
C TYR A 51 0.93 -0.75 -4.31
N LEU A 52 0.41 -1.85 -4.82
CA LEU A 52 1.23 -2.98 -5.29
C LEU A 52 2.22 -2.52 -6.37
N ASN A 53 1.75 -1.75 -7.35
CA ASN A 53 2.58 -1.25 -8.45
C ASN A 53 3.60 -0.20 -7.97
N GLN A 54 3.23 0.68 -7.03
CA GLN A 54 4.17 1.58 -6.36
C GLN A 54 5.29 0.78 -5.66
N MET A 55 4.94 -0.30 -4.95
CA MET A 55 5.90 -1.11 -4.18
C MET A 55 6.82 -1.98 -5.05
N LYS A 56 6.43 -2.23 -6.31
CA LYS A 56 7.27 -2.88 -7.33
C LYS A 56 8.28 -1.93 -7.97
N ASP A 57 8.12 -0.61 -7.82
CA ASP A 57 9.08 0.35 -8.33
C ASP A 57 10.39 0.33 -7.51
N PRO A 58 11.58 0.32 -8.15
CA PRO A 58 12.86 0.33 -7.42
C PRO A 58 13.08 1.52 -6.48
N THR A 59 12.36 2.63 -6.67
CA THR A 59 12.38 3.78 -5.75
C THR A 59 11.86 3.40 -4.38
N PHE A 60 10.84 2.52 -4.30
CA PHE A 60 10.25 2.10 -3.03
C PHE A 60 11.28 1.41 -2.12
N ALA A 61 12.23 0.66 -2.69
CA ALA A 61 13.32 0.03 -1.92
C ALA A 61 14.23 1.03 -1.18
N LYS A 62 14.31 2.26 -1.68
CA LYS A 62 15.17 3.34 -1.17
C LYS A 62 14.46 4.24 -0.16
N VAL A 63 13.16 4.05 0.02
CA VAL A 63 12.35 4.77 1.01
C VAL A 63 12.77 4.32 2.42
N PRO A 64 12.90 5.24 3.40
CA PRO A 64 13.20 4.85 4.78
C PRO A 64 12.17 3.86 5.32
N GLU A 65 12.63 2.86 6.07
CA GLU A 65 11.82 1.71 6.51
C GLU A 65 10.52 2.11 7.21
N ARG A 66 10.53 3.16 8.04
CA ARG A 66 9.32 3.66 8.71
C ARG A 66 8.17 3.99 7.74
N TYR A 67 8.49 4.56 6.58
CA TYR A 67 7.50 4.88 5.54
C TYR A 67 7.12 3.65 4.72
N GLN A 68 8.08 2.75 4.44
CA GLN A 68 7.78 1.47 3.81
C GLN A 68 6.75 0.69 4.63
N LEU A 69 6.96 0.57 5.95
CA LEU A 69 6.03 -0.12 6.85
C LEU A 69 4.66 0.53 6.88
N GLY A 70 4.59 1.86 6.93
CA GLY A 70 3.32 2.60 6.86
C GLY A 70 2.56 2.30 5.57
N TRP A 71 3.23 2.36 4.42
CA TRP A 71 2.62 2.07 3.13
C TRP A 71 2.24 0.59 2.96
N ILE A 72 3.06 -0.35 3.42
CA ILE A 72 2.72 -1.79 3.42
C ILE A 72 1.51 -2.05 4.31
N ALA A 73 1.39 -1.38 5.46
CA ALA A 73 0.21 -1.47 6.31
C ALA A 73 -1.03 -0.92 5.59
N SER A 74 -0.93 0.22 4.90
CA SER A 74 -2.03 0.76 4.08
C SER A 74 -2.43 -0.21 2.97
N PHE A 75 -1.46 -0.77 2.23
CA PHE A 75 -1.71 -1.82 1.24
C PHE A 75 -2.44 -3.02 1.84
N ALA A 76 -1.99 -3.53 3.00
CA ALA A 76 -2.64 -4.64 3.68
C ALA A 76 -4.09 -4.30 4.07
N GLN A 77 -4.37 -3.07 4.54
CA GLN A 77 -5.75 -2.64 4.81
C GLN A 77 -6.62 -2.67 3.55
N PHE A 78 -6.07 -2.24 2.41
CA PHE A 78 -6.80 -2.30 1.13
C PHE A 78 -7.03 -3.73 0.65
N VAL A 79 -6.07 -4.64 0.84
CA VAL A 79 -6.25 -6.08 0.57
C VAL A 79 -7.37 -6.67 1.42
N LEU A 80 -7.41 -6.36 2.72
CA LEU A 80 -8.43 -6.87 3.64
C LEU A 80 -9.83 -6.29 3.34
N ASN A 81 -9.91 -4.98 3.02
CA ASN A 81 -11.17 -4.36 2.61
C ASN A 81 -11.65 -4.86 1.24
N TYR A 82 -10.74 -5.08 0.29
CA TYR A 82 -11.05 -5.74 -0.98
C TYR A 82 -11.65 -7.12 -0.73
N TYR A 83 -11.04 -7.94 0.12
CA TYR A 83 -11.57 -9.26 0.45
C TYR A 83 -13.00 -9.17 0.98
N ASP A 84 -13.22 -8.35 2.01
CA ASP A 84 -14.51 -8.21 2.70
C ASP A 84 -15.63 -7.69 1.80
N GLN A 85 -15.34 -6.75 0.89
CA GLN A 85 -16.40 -6.04 0.15
C GLN A 85 -16.56 -6.51 -1.29
N GLU A 86 -15.47 -6.94 -1.93
CA GLU A 86 -15.44 -7.24 -3.37
C GLU A 86 -15.06 -8.70 -3.63
N GLY A 87 -14.07 -9.21 -2.86
CA GLY A 87 -13.47 -10.53 -3.05
C GLY A 87 -14.35 -11.70 -2.60
N ILE A 88 -15.18 -11.54 -1.56
CA ILE A 88 -16.13 -12.57 -1.10
C ILE A 88 -17.14 -12.95 -2.19
N ASN A 89 -17.47 -12.04 -3.10
CA ASN A 89 -18.42 -12.29 -4.19
C ASN A 89 -17.79 -12.99 -5.41
N GLY A 90 -16.49 -13.33 -5.36
CA GLY A 90 -15.80 -14.10 -6.42
C GLY A 90 -15.42 -13.29 -7.67
N PHE A 91 -15.63 -11.98 -7.68
CA PHE A 91 -15.25 -11.10 -8.78
C PHE A 91 -13.85 -10.52 -8.55
N GLY A 92 -12.82 -11.18 -9.07
CA GLY A 92 -11.45 -10.67 -9.06
C GLY A 92 -10.40 -11.71 -8.63
N PRO A 93 -9.11 -11.31 -8.55
CA PRO A 93 -8.06 -12.20 -8.06
C PRO A 93 -8.25 -12.53 -6.58
N GLY A 94 -7.93 -13.76 -6.18
CA GLY A 94 -7.85 -14.12 -4.77
C GLY A 94 -6.78 -13.28 -4.04
N ILE A 95 -6.99 -13.03 -2.75
CA ILE A 95 -6.05 -12.23 -1.95
C ILE A 95 -4.67 -12.87 -1.87
N GLU A 96 -4.60 -14.20 -1.93
CA GLU A 96 -3.37 -14.97 -1.93
C GLU A 96 -2.50 -14.57 -3.13
N SER A 97 -3.11 -14.41 -4.31
CA SER A 97 -2.43 -13.98 -5.53
C SER A 97 -1.84 -12.57 -5.39
N ILE A 98 -2.60 -11.65 -4.80
CA ILE A 98 -2.16 -10.26 -4.56
C ILE A 98 -0.99 -10.22 -3.57
N VAL A 99 -1.10 -10.96 -2.46
CA VAL A 99 -0.08 -11.04 -1.41
C VAL A 99 1.18 -11.74 -1.92
N ASP A 100 1.05 -12.79 -2.72
CA ASP A 100 2.18 -13.49 -3.34
C ASP A 100 2.90 -12.60 -4.35
N ASP A 101 2.16 -11.81 -5.13
CA ASP A 101 2.76 -10.84 -6.05
C ASP A 101 3.56 -9.77 -5.28
N PHE A 102 3.01 -9.23 -4.19
CA PHE A 102 3.77 -8.34 -3.31
C PHE A 102 5.04 -9.02 -2.77
N ASN A 103 4.91 -10.23 -2.22
CA ASN A 103 6.01 -10.96 -1.59
C ASN A 103 7.13 -11.33 -2.58
N LYS A 104 6.76 -11.61 -3.83
CA LYS A 104 7.70 -12.01 -4.88
C LYS A 104 8.34 -10.82 -5.59
N ASN A 105 7.55 -9.78 -5.88
CA ASN A 105 7.94 -8.73 -6.80
C ASN A 105 8.18 -7.37 -6.13
N GLY A 106 7.68 -7.18 -4.91
CA GLY A 106 7.91 -5.98 -4.11
C GLY A 106 9.39 -5.74 -3.84
N LYS A 107 9.81 -4.46 -3.84
CA LYS A 107 11.24 -4.10 -3.84
C LYS A 107 11.83 -3.79 -2.46
N SER A 108 11.01 -3.73 -1.41
CA SER A 108 11.48 -3.40 -0.06
C SER A 108 12.12 -4.58 0.69
N GLY A 109 11.99 -5.81 0.19
CA GLY A 109 12.45 -7.02 0.88
C GLY A 109 11.60 -7.42 2.09
N HIS A 110 10.38 -6.88 2.19
CA HIS A 110 9.41 -7.26 3.21
C HIS A 110 8.51 -8.38 2.70
N VAL A 111 7.96 -9.15 3.64
CA VAL A 111 6.96 -10.19 3.39
C VAL A 111 5.69 -9.85 4.17
N LEU A 112 4.55 -9.90 3.51
CA LEU A 112 3.22 -9.74 4.07
C LEU A 112 2.57 -11.11 4.25
N LYS A 113 1.92 -11.29 5.40
CA LYS A 113 0.97 -12.37 5.64
C LYS A 113 -0.35 -11.75 6.07
N VAL A 114 -1.45 -12.26 5.52
CA VAL A 114 -2.81 -11.87 5.90
C VAL A 114 -3.54 -13.08 6.49
N ASP A 115 -4.42 -12.84 7.45
CA ASP A 115 -5.30 -13.86 8.03
C ASP A 115 -6.74 -13.37 7.93
N VAL A 116 -7.51 -14.09 7.11
CA VAL A 116 -8.93 -13.87 6.88
C VAL A 116 -9.77 -15.09 7.27
N SER A 117 -9.21 -16.01 8.06
CA SER A 117 -9.87 -17.28 8.42
C SER A 117 -11.07 -17.11 9.34
N ALA A 118 -11.17 -15.96 10.02
CA ALA A 118 -12.26 -15.66 10.94
C ALA A 118 -13.59 -15.38 10.19
N PRO A 119 -14.76 -15.68 10.77
CA PRO A 119 -16.05 -15.43 10.12
C PRO A 119 -16.45 -13.95 10.11
N LYS A 120 -15.75 -13.07 10.84
CA LYS A 120 -16.05 -11.64 10.94
C LYS A 120 -14.84 -10.84 10.48
N SER A 121 -15.07 -9.85 9.63
CA SER A 121 -14.01 -9.02 9.06
C SER A 121 -13.25 -8.18 10.08
N SER A 122 -13.89 -7.80 11.19
CA SER A 122 -13.22 -7.16 12.35
C SER A 122 -12.10 -8.00 12.97
N SER A 123 -12.06 -9.30 12.68
CA SER A 123 -11.04 -10.23 13.16
C SER A 123 -9.95 -10.50 12.13
N TYR A 124 -10.08 -9.97 10.90
CA TYR A 124 -9.03 -10.08 9.89
C TYR A 124 -7.78 -9.32 10.35
N SER A 125 -6.62 -9.82 9.97
CA SER A 125 -5.36 -9.24 10.42
C SER A 125 -4.24 -9.43 9.39
N PHE A 126 -3.14 -8.72 9.61
CA PHE A 126 -1.93 -8.88 8.82
C PHE A 126 -0.69 -8.76 9.68
N GLN A 127 0.40 -9.35 9.19
CA GLN A 127 1.73 -9.31 9.78
C GLN A 127 2.77 -9.02 8.69
N ILE A 128 3.72 -8.15 9.01
CA ILE A 128 4.80 -7.73 8.13
C ILE A 128 6.11 -8.27 8.69
N TYR A 129 6.90 -8.91 7.84
CA TYR A 129 8.17 -9.52 8.17
C TYR A 129 9.30 -8.94 7.33
N ARG A 130 10.50 -8.92 7.90
CA ARG A 130 11.76 -8.65 7.18
C ARG A 130 12.82 -9.61 7.68
N ASN A 131 13.49 -10.31 6.77
CA ASN A 131 14.49 -11.34 7.10
C ASN A 131 13.99 -12.37 8.13
N GLY A 132 12.73 -12.79 8.01
CA GLY A 132 12.09 -13.75 8.93
C GLY A 132 11.64 -13.17 10.28
N LYS A 133 11.97 -11.92 10.63
CA LYS A 133 11.54 -11.27 11.87
C LYS A 133 10.27 -10.45 11.64
N LYS A 134 9.30 -10.55 12.55
CA LYS A 134 8.10 -9.68 12.54
C LYS A 134 8.51 -8.23 12.86
N VAL A 135 8.14 -7.31 11.98
CA VAL A 135 8.45 -5.87 12.06
C VAL A 135 7.21 -4.98 12.07
N GLY A 136 6.03 -5.54 11.80
CA GLY A 136 4.76 -4.84 11.91
C GLY A 136 3.58 -5.82 11.96
N GLU A 137 2.45 -5.35 12.44
CA GLU A 137 1.18 -6.06 12.42
C GLU A 137 0.01 -5.08 12.52
N GLY A 138 -1.17 -5.53 12.15
CA GLY A 138 -2.40 -4.75 12.27
C GLY A 138 -3.63 -5.63 12.15
N LYS A 139 -4.77 -5.05 12.53
CA LYS A 139 -6.09 -5.64 12.33
C LYS A 139 -6.83 -4.86 11.25
N MET A 140 -7.80 -5.50 10.60
CA MET A 140 -8.64 -4.82 9.63
C MET A 140 -9.35 -3.64 10.27
N GLU A 141 -9.28 -2.52 9.57
CA GLU A 141 -10.09 -1.34 9.81
C GLU A 141 -11.07 -1.23 8.63
N PRO A 142 -12.37 -1.50 8.85
CA PRO A 142 -13.37 -1.41 7.79
C PRO A 142 -13.42 0.01 7.22
N LYS A 143 -13.28 0.10 5.91
CA LYS A 143 -13.41 1.34 5.15
C LYS A 143 -14.74 1.36 4.43
N THR A 144 -15.44 2.49 4.45
CA THR A 144 -16.67 2.66 3.68
C THR A 144 -16.42 3.12 2.24
N SER A 145 -15.16 3.46 1.93
CA SER A 145 -14.74 4.09 0.68
C SER A 145 -13.29 3.70 0.36
N PRO A 146 -12.92 3.54 -0.92
CA PRO A 146 -11.54 3.35 -1.34
C PRO A 146 -10.67 4.62 -1.19
N HIS A 147 -11.24 5.78 -0.86
CA HIS A 147 -10.54 7.01 -0.41
C HIS A 147 -10.84 7.34 1.04
#